data_AF-A0A9Q1CMU0-F1
#
_entry.id   AF-A0A9Q1CMU0-F1
#
_cell.length_a   1.000
_cell.length_b   1.000
_cell.length_c   1.000
_cell.angle_alpha   90.00
_cell.angle_beta   90.00
_cell.angle_gamma   90.00
#
_symmetry.space_group_name_H-M   'P 1'
#
loop_
_entity.id
_entity.type
_entity.pdbx_description
1 polymer ?
#
loop_
_entity_poly.entity_id
_entity_poly.type
_entity_poly.pdbx_seq_one_letter_code
_entity_poly.pdbx_strand_id
1 'polypeptide(L)'
;MRTERQSNASFLTYDRLCREVLWNRDMTLAWCQTVGLIAKEMSCPTCKEPMKLVETFDRLDNVKWECRRQVNGKKHRCEKSIRSMSWFEKSNLSLEETLKFTYWWSCDLTQGQIKQQLQLGTHTAVDWDMFCRETCEVVMMNADIKQIGGPGKRVQIDESKIGKRKYYRGHHVEGQWGFWRD
;
A
#
# COMPACT_ATOMS: atom_id res chain seq x y z
N MET A 1 -17.49 -27.77 -19.20
CA MET A 1 -16.62 -26.80 -19.90
C MET A 1 -15.92 -25.96 -18.84
N ARG A 2 -14.62 -26.20 -18.64
CA ARG A 2 -13.76 -25.44 -17.72
C ARG A 2 -13.49 -24.09 -18.37
N THR A 3 -14.03 -23.02 -17.80
CA THR A 3 -13.70 -21.66 -18.19
C THR A 3 -12.22 -21.43 -17.93
N GLU A 4 -11.54 -20.96 -18.96
CA GLU A 4 -10.11 -20.74 -19.04
C GLU A 4 -9.65 -19.87 -17.87
N ARG A 5 -8.65 -20.39 -17.13
CA ARG A 5 -7.86 -19.59 -16.19
C ARG A 5 -7.26 -18.44 -16.98
N GLN A 6 -7.70 -17.22 -16.64
CA GLN A 6 -7.07 -15.98 -17.06
C GLN A 6 -5.55 -16.10 -16.88
N SER A 7 -4.84 -15.86 -17.99
CA SER A 7 -3.43 -15.53 -18.17
C SER A 7 -2.51 -15.70 -16.96
N ASN A 8 -1.51 -16.57 -17.11
CA ASN A 8 -0.30 -16.69 -16.29
C ASN A 8 0.40 -15.33 -16.06
N ALA A 9 -0.10 -14.50 -15.16
CA ALA A 9 0.74 -13.57 -14.44
C ALA A 9 1.56 -14.43 -13.47
N SER A 10 2.84 -14.66 -13.80
CA SER A 10 3.74 -15.39 -12.91
C SER A 10 3.69 -14.73 -11.53
N PHE A 11 3.31 -15.49 -10.50
CA PHE A 11 3.33 -15.00 -9.13
C PHE A 11 4.73 -14.44 -8.82
N LEU A 12 4.79 -13.19 -8.35
CA LEU A 12 6.04 -12.55 -7.97
C LEU A 12 6.48 -13.17 -6.65
N THR A 13 7.54 -13.98 -6.67
CA THR A 13 8.10 -14.54 -5.43
C THR A 13 9.00 -13.52 -4.74
N TYR A 14 9.31 -13.74 -3.46
CA TYR A 14 10.21 -12.87 -2.71
C TYR A 14 11.62 -12.81 -3.33
N ASP A 15 12.15 -13.94 -3.79
CA ASP A 15 13.45 -13.97 -4.48
C ASP A 15 13.44 -13.11 -5.75
N ARG A 16 12.37 -13.21 -6.54
CA ARG A 16 12.20 -12.38 -7.73
C ARG A 16 12.01 -10.91 -7.39
N LEU A 17 11.24 -10.58 -6.35
CA LEU A 17 11.12 -9.21 -5.86
C LEU A 17 12.52 -8.63 -5.51
N CYS A 18 13.32 -9.39 -4.76
CA CYS A 18 14.67 -8.97 -4.41
C CYS A 18 15.59 -8.78 -5.62
N ARG A 19 15.55 -9.70 -6.58
CA ARG A 19 16.47 -9.70 -7.73
C ARG A 19 16.06 -8.76 -8.86
N GLU A 20 14.76 -8.66 -9.14
CA GLU A 20 14.23 -7.92 -10.28
C GLU A 20 13.84 -6.48 -9.91
N VAL A 21 13.47 -6.22 -8.66
CA VAL A 21 12.95 -4.92 -8.21
C VAL A 21 13.89 -4.26 -7.20
N LEU A 22 14.20 -4.96 -6.10
CA LEU A 22 14.93 -4.39 -4.96
C LEU A 22 16.45 -4.47 -5.07
N TRP A 23 16.97 -4.78 -6.26
CA TRP A 23 18.41 -4.95 -6.48
C TRP A 23 19.20 -3.68 -6.18
N ASN A 24 18.66 -2.53 -6.59
CA ASN A 24 19.18 -1.22 -6.23
C ASN A 24 18.07 -0.16 -6.28
N ARG A 25 18.40 1.04 -5.80
CA ARG A 25 17.50 2.20 -5.76
C ARG A 25 16.89 2.52 -7.12
N ASP A 26 17.71 2.59 -8.17
CA ASP A 26 17.27 3.06 -9.48
C ASP A 26 16.33 2.04 -10.14
N MET A 27 16.62 0.74 -9.99
CA MET A 27 15.74 -0.35 -10.40
C MET A 27 14.41 -0.32 -9.64
N THR A 28 14.47 -0.10 -8.33
CA THR A 28 13.26 0.00 -7.49
C THR A 28 12.39 1.16 -7.96
N LEU A 29 12.98 2.34 -8.16
CA LEU A 29 12.28 3.53 -8.62
C LEU A 29 11.69 3.33 -10.03
N ALA A 30 12.47 2.79 -10.96
CA ALA A 30 12.04 2.53 -12.33
C ALA A 30 10.88 1.52 -12.37
N TRP A 31 10.95 0.48 -11.54
CA TRP A 31 9.86 -0.48 -11.40
C TRP A 31 8.60 0.18 -10.82
N CYS A 32 8.72 0.92 -9.71
CA CYS A 32 7.61 1.67 -9.10
C CYS A 32 6.94 2.60 -10.11
N GLN A 33 7.73 3.28 -10.95
CA GLN A 33 7.23 4.10 -12.03
C GLN A 33 6.50 3.28 -13.10
N THR A 34 7.04 2.13 -13.46
CA THR A 34 6.46 1.24 -14.48
C THR A 34 5.11 0.67 -14.07
N VAL A 35 4.95 0.29 -12.79
CA VAL A 35 3.68 -0.21 -12.25
C VAL A 35 2.72 0.90 -11.80
N GLY A 36 3.11 2.18 -11.92
CA GLY A 36 2.27 3.32 -11.56
C GLY A 36 2.20 3.63 -10.06
N LEU A 37 3.07 3.03 -9.24
CA LEU A 37 3.18 3.35 -7.81
C LEU A 37 3.90 4.68 -7.57
N ILE A 38 4.71 5.16 -8.52
CA ILE A 38 5.34 6.49 -8.51
C ILE A 38 5.08 7.16 -9.85
N ALA A 39 4.85 8.47 -9.85
CA ALA A 39 4.65 9.22 -11.09
C ALA A 39 5.91 9.18 -11.97
N LYS A 40 5.74 8.93 -13.28
CA LYS A 40 6.82 9.06 -14.29
C LYS A 40 7.10 10.51 -14.67
N GLU A 41 6.10 11.37 -14.54
CA GLU A 41 6.17 12.78 -14.89
C GLU A 41 5.41 13.60 -13.85
N MET A 42 5.83 14.84 -13.64
CA MET A 42 5.16 15.76 -12.72
C MET A 42 5.13 17.17 -13.32
N SER A 43 3.97 17.81 -13.27
CA SER A 43 3.81 19.21 -13.67
C SER A 43 4.07 20.16 -12.51
N CYS A 44 4.76 21.26 -12.78
CA CYS A 44 5.00 22.29 -11.80
C CYS A 44 3.67 22.97 -11.40
N PRO A 45 3.36 23.13 -10.10
CA PRO A 45 2.11 23.75 -9.67
C PRO A 45 2.02 25.22 -10.10
N THR A 46 3.15 25.91 -10.24
CA THR A 46 3.26 27.33 -10.56
C THR A 46 3.23 27.61 -12.07
N CYS A 47 4.07 26.92 -12.86
CA CYS A 47 4.16 27.18 -14.30
C CYS A 47 3.46 26.14 -15.19
N LYS A 48 2.93 25.05 -14.61
CA LYS A 48 2.25 23.93 -15.29
C LYS A 48 3.11 23.11 -16.25
N GLU A 49 4.35 23.53 -16.49
CA GLU A 49 5.33 22.81 -17.29
C GLU A 49 5.87 21.55 -16.59
N PRO A 50 6.37 20.56 -17.35
CA PRO A 50 7.04 19.38 -16.81
C PRO A 50 8.26 19.74 -15.95
N MET A 51 8.32 19.11 -14.77
CA MET A 51 9.44 19.17 -13.83
C MET A 51 10.54 18.17 -14.22
N LYS A 52 11.78 18.42 -13.79
CA LYS A 52 12.90 17.50 -13.97
C LYS A 52 13.06 16.62 -12.74
N LEU A 53 13.45 15.37 -12.96
CA LEU A 53 13.88 14.47 -11.89
C LEU A 53 15.37 14.74 -11.62
N VAL A 54 15.72 15.08 -10.39
CA VAL A 54 17.07 15.54 -10.01
C VAL A 54 17.54 14.79 -8.77
N GLU A 55 18.81 14.38 -8.77
CA GLU A 55 19.44 13.76 -7.60
C GLU A 55 19.62 14.75 -6.45
N THR A 56 19.51 14.25 -5.23
CA THR A 56 19.65 15.03 -4.00
C THR A 56 20.17 14.13 -2.88
N PHE A 57 20.72 14.70 -1.81
CA PHE A 57 21.25 13.93 -0.67
C PHE A 57 20.53 14.25 0.65
N ASP A 58 19.55 15.17 0.61
CA ASP A 58 18.79 15.66 1.75
C ASP A 58 17.41 14.98 1.88
N ARG A 59 17.18 13.89 1.15
CA ARG A 59 15.91 13.15 1.11
C ARG A 59 16.19 11.66 1.15
N LEU A 60 15.25 10.90 1.71
CA LEU A 60 15.38 9.44 1.86
C LEU A 60 15.61 8.70 0.54
N ASP A 61 14.94 9.12 -0.55
CA ASP A 61 15.07 8.49 -1.87
C ASP A 61 16.24 9.04 -2.69
N ASN A 62 16.94 10.05 -2.19
CA ASN A 62 18.02 10.76 -2.89
C ASN A 62 17.65 11.30 -4.28
N VAL A 63 16.35 11.49 -4.56
CA VAL A 63 15.82 12.04 -5.81
C VAL A 63 14.59 12.90 -5.52
N LYS A 64 14.41 13.98 -6.30
CA LYS A 64 13.24 14.87 -6.20
C LYS A 64 12.81 15.42 -7.56
N TRP A 65 11.55 15.85 -7.64
CA TRP A 65 11.06 16.67 -8.73
C TRP A 65 11.45 18.12 -8.52
N GLU A 66 12.06 18.75 -9.51
CA GLU A 66 12.50 20.14 -9.45
C GLU A 66 12.10 20.94 -10.71
N CYS A 67 11.60 22.15 -10.50
CA CYS A 67 11.43 23.17 -11.53
C CYS A 67 12.23 24.41 -11.16
N ARG A 68 13.09 24.87 -12.08
CA ARG A 68 13.88 26.13 -11.96
C ARG A 68 13.60 27.12 -13.11
N ARG A 69 12.43 27.00 -13.77
CA ARG A 69 12.10 27.80 -14.96
C ARG A 69 11.85 29.27 -14.60
N GLN A 70 11.89 30.11 -15.62
CA GLN A 70 11.53 31.52 -15.54
C GLN A 70 10.17 31.72 -16.20
N VAL A 71 9.26 32.43 -15.52
CA VAL A 71 7.92 32.78 -16.01
C VAL A 71 7.75 34.28 -15.89
N ASN A 72 7.33 34.95 -16.97
CA ASN A 72 7.15 36.41 -17.01
C ASN A 72 8.38 37.18 -16.48
N GLY A 73 9.58 36.73 -16.84
CA GLY A 73 10.83 37.35 -16.40
C GLY A 73 11.24 37.02 -14.94
N LYS A 74 10.42 36.32 -14.14
CA LYS A 74 10.75 35.93 -12.76
C LYS A 74 11.14 34.46 -12.67
N LYS A 75 12.32 34.18 -12.10
CA LYS A 75 12.74 32.80 -11.79
C LYS A 75 11.91 32.28 -10.64
N HIS A 76 11.46 31.03 -10.74
CA HIS A 76 10.87 30.33 -9.59
C HIS A 76 11.60 29.00 -9.38
N ARG A 77 11.57 28.55 -8.13
CA ARG A 77 12.07 27.24 -7.71
C ARG A 77 10.94 26.48 -7.03
N CYS A 78 10.53 25.37 -7.62
CA CYS A 78 9.55 24.46 -7.03
C CYS A 78 10.19 23.09 -6.86
N GLU A 79 10.04 22.50 -5.68
CA GLU A 79 10.50 21.15 -5.37
C GLU A 79 9.33 20.31 -4.89
N LYS A 80 9.29 19.05 -5.32
CA LYS A 80 8.30 18.06 -4.87
C LYS A 80 8.98 16.72 -4.62
N SER A 81 8.50 15.99 -3.63
CA SER A 81 8.93 14.61 -3.39
C SER A 81 8.45 13.73 -4.55
N ILE A 82 9.26 12.75 -4.94
CA ILE A 82 8.85 11.70 -5.89
C ILE A 82 7.66 10.89 -5.36
N ARG A 83 7.49 10.87 -4.04
CA ARG A 83 6.42 10.15 -3.32
C ARG A 83 5.09 10.90 -3.26
N SER A 84 5.01 12.12 -3.78
CA SER A 84 3.78 12.91 -3.67
C SER A 84 2.63 12.25 -4.44
N MET A 85 1.44 12.19 -3.84
CA MET A 85 0.24 11.55 -4.41
C MET A 85 0.48 10.08 -4.78
N SER A 86 1.17 9.35 -3.91
CA SER A 86 1.56 7.96 -4.17
C SER A 86 1.42 7.09 -2.92
N TRP A 87 1.55 5.78 -3.11
CA TRP A 87 1.59 4.79 -2.02
C TRP A 87 2.65 5.09 -0.95
N PHE A 88 3.69 5.83 -1.30
CA PHE A 88 4.81 6.15 -0.42
C PHE A 88 4.67 7.52 0.28
N GLU A 89 3.57 8.24 0.04
CA GLU A 89 3.41 9.61 0.53
C GLU A 89 3.49 9.68 2.06
N LYS A 90 4.29 10.64 2.58
CA LYS A 90 4.53 10.88 4.03
C LYS A 90 5.11 9.69 4.81
N SER A 91 5.45 8.59 4.15
CA SER A 91 6.12 7.46 4.78
C SER A 91 7.56 7.83 5.19
N ASN A 92 7.97 7.36 6.36
CA ASN A 92 9.37 7.38 6.80
C ASN A 92 10.15 6.12 6.37
N LEU A 93 9.48 5.12 5.81
CA LEU A 93 10.12 3.93 5.25
C LEU A 93 10.71 4.24 3.87
N SER A 94 11.82 3.62 3.53
CA SER A 94 12.34 3.60 2.16
C SER A 94 11.36 2.92 1.20
N LEU A 95 11.50 3.16 -0.10
CA LEU A 95 10.70 2.45 -1.11
C LEU A 95 10.84 0.93 -0.95
N GLU A 96 12.06 0.46 -0.67
CA GLU A 96 12.37 -0.95 -0.45
C GLU A 96 11.63 -1.53 0.76
N GLU A 97 11.71 -0.87 1.92
CA GLU A 97 11.03 -1.31 3.13
C GLU A 97 9.51 -1.34 2.97
N THR A 98 8.94 -0.30 2.34
CA THR A 98 7.51 -0.27 2.01
C THR A 98 7.12 -1.44 1.11
N LEU A 99 7.88 -1.71 0.04
CA LEU A 99 7.56 -2.81 -0.87
C LEU A 99 7.68 -4.18 -0.18
N LYS A 100 8.71 -4.38 0.66
CA LYS A 100 8.87 -5.59 1.47
C LYS A 100 7.71 -5.76 2.45
N PHE A 101 7.31 -4.68 3.14
CA PHE A 101 6.18 -4.70 4.06
C PHE A 101 4.92 -5.13 3.34
N THR A 102 4.56 -4.45 2.25
CA THR A 102 3.35 -4.75 1.46
C THR A 102 3.37 -6.17 0.89
N TYR A 103 4.53 -6.64 0.42
CA TYR A 103 4.69 -8.01 -0.08
C TYR A 103 4.43 -9.06 1.01
N TRP A 104 5.04 -8.90 2.18
CA TRP A 104 4.85 -9.87 3.26
C TRP A 104 3.46 -9.80 3.87
N TRP A 105 2.90 -8.60 3.96
CA TRP A 105 1.53 -8.40 4.41
C TRP A 105 0.53 -9.11 3.49
N SER A 106 0.72 -9.01 2.16
CA SER A 106 -0.12 -9.72 1.20
C SER A 106 0.10 -11.25 1.16
N CYS A 107 1.18 -11.73 1.78
CA CYS A 107 1.45 -13.15 2.01
C CYS A 107 0.95 -13.64 3.39
N ASP A 108 0.06 -12.87 4.05
CA ASP A 108 -0.53 -13.17 5.36
C ASP A 108 0.51 -13.33 6.50
N LEU A 109 1.69 -12.71 6.38
CA LEU A 109 2.60 -12.62 7.53
C LEU A 109 2.00 -11.70 8.60
N THR A 110 2.14 -12.12 9.85
CA THR A 110 1.68 -11.31 10.97
C THR A 110 2.47 -9.99 11.05
N GLN A 111 1.81 -8.93 11.51
CA GLN A 111 2.45 -7.64 11.78
C GLN A 111 3.71 -7.79 12.65
N GLY A 112 3.68 -8.68 13.65
CA GLY A 112 4.82 -8.95 14.53
C GLY A 112 6.03 -9.50 13.77
N GLN A 113 5.81 -10.44 12.85
CA GLN A 113 6.88 -10.99 12.00
C GLN A 113 7.46 -9.92 11.07
N ILE A 114 6.61 -9.16 10.36
CA ILE A 114 7.06 -8.11 9.44
C ILE A 114 7.85 -7.04 10.19
N LYS A 115 7.34 -6.61 11.35
CA LYS A 115 8.02 -5.67 12.24
C LYS A 115 9.41 -6.16 12.63
N GLN A 116 9.55 -7.44 12.96
CA GLN A 116 10.86 -8.03 13.30
C GLN A 116 11.81 -8.06 12.10
N GLN A 117 11.32 -8.46 10.92
CA GLN A 117 12.15 -8.53 9.71
C GLN A 117 12.66 -7.16 9.24
N LEU A 118 11.82 -6.13 9.33
CA LEU A 118 12.15 -4.75 8.94
C LEU A 118 12.66 -3.89 10.11
N GLN A 119 12.76 -4.46 11.32
CA GLN A 119 13.18 -3.75 12.54
C GLN A 119 12.37 -2.46 12.81
N LEU A 120 11.06 -2.51 12.56
CA LEU A 120 10.19 -1.34 12.67
C LEU A 120 9.77 -1.03 14.11
N GLY A 121 9.49 0.24 14.37
CA GLY A 121 8.77 0.66 15.56
C GLY A 121 7.34 0.12 15.58
N THR A 122 6.78 -0.12 16.77
CA THR A 122 5.42 -0.64 16.92
C THR A 122 4.39 0.24 16.21
N HIS A 123 4.45 1.56 16.41
CA HIS A 123 3.53 2.50 15.78
C HIS A 123 3.62 2.43 14.25
N THR A 124 4.83 2.45 13.68
CA THR A 124 5.02 2.33 12.24
C THR A 124 4.45 1.03 11.67
N ALA A 125 4.62 -0.10 12.35
CA ALA A 125 4.06 -1.37 11.89
C ALA A 125 2.52 -1.41 11.96
N VAL A 126 1.93 -0.72 12.95
CA VAL A 126 0.47 -0.55 13.07
C VAL A 126 -0.08 0.34 11.96
N ASP A 127 0.55 1.49 11.74
CA ASP A 127 0.14 2.42 10.69
C ASP A 127 0.18 1.75 9.31
N TRP A 128 1.23 0.98 9.03
CA TRP A 128 1.36 0.26 7.76
C TRP A 128 0.40 -0.92 7.59
N ASP A 129 0.07 -1.64 8.67
CA ASP A 129 -1.00 -2.65 8.62
C ASP A 129 -2.35 -2.00 8.29
N MET A 130 -2.64 -0.85 8.93
CA MET A 130 -3.86 -0.07 8.68
C MET A 130 -3.91 0.45 7.23
N PHE A 131 -2.83 1.03 6.71
CA PHE A 131 -2.78 1.48 5.31
C PHE A 131 -3.06 0.36 4.31
N CYS A 132 -2.52 -0.84 4.54
CA CYS A 132 -2.79 -1.99 3.68
C CYS A 132 -4.28 -2.37 3.70
N ARG A 133 -4.89 -2.41 4.89
CA ARG A 133 -6.33 -2.69 5.05
C ARG A 133 -7.21 -1.66 4.37
N GLU A 134 -7.00 -0.39 4.65
CA GLU A 134 -7.77 0.72 4.06
C GLU A 134 -7.70 0.69 2.53
N THR A 135 -6.53 0.37 1.98
CA THR A 135 -6.35 0.26 0.53
C THR A 135 -7.15 -0.91 -0.05
N CYS A 136 -7.11 -2.07 0.61
CA CYS A 136 -7.95 -3.20 0.23
C CYS A 136 -9.44 -2.85 0.33
N GLU A 137 -9.88 -2.17 1.38
CA GLU A 137 -11.27 -1.72 1.55
C GLU A 137 -11.71 -0.80 0.42
N VAL A 138 -10.91 0.21 0.09
CA VAL A 138 -11.20 1.13 -1.04
C VAL A 138 -11.28 0.38 -2.36
N VAL A 139 -10.37 -0.57 -2.62
CA VAL A 139 -10.42 -1.41 -3.82
C VAL A 139 -11.66 -2.29 -3.81
N MET A 140 -12.03 -2.85 -2.66
CA MET A 140 -13.20 -3.71 -2.53
C MET A 140 -14.52 -2.95 -2.71
N MET A 141 -14.60 -1.71 -2.22
CA MET A 141 -15.76 -0.83 -2.38
C MET A 141 -15.92 -0.33 -3.81
N ASN A 142 -14.80 -0.07 -4.51
CA ASN A 142 -14.81 0.48 -5.87
C ASN A 142 -14.83 -0.60 -6.96
N ALA A 143 -14.40 -1.82 -6.65
CA ALA A 143 -14.53 -2.94 -7.57
C ALA A 143 -15.98 -3.45 -7.56
N ASP A 144 -16.48 -3.88 -8.71
CA ASP A 144 -17.71 -4.65 -8.84
C ASP A 144 -17.51 -6.07 -8.24
N ILE A 145 -17.15 -6.14 -6.96
CA ILE A 145 -17.07 -7.40 -6.23
C ILE A 145 -18.50 -7.90 -6.14
N LYS A 146 -18.79 -8.90 -6.98
CA LYS A 146 -20.07 -9.60 -6.99
C LYS A 146 -20.42 -9.97 -5.55
N GLN A 147 -21.68 -9.72 -5.18
CA GLN A 147 -22.26 -10.10 -3.90
C GLN A 147 -21.71 -11.44 -3.43
N ILE A 148 -21.23 -11.48 -2.19
CA ILE A 148 -20.76 -12.71 -1.55
C ILE A 148 -22.00 -13.58 -1.31
N GLY A 149 -22.25 -14.52 -2.21
CA GLY A 149 -23.46 -15.35 -2.22
C GLY A 149 -24.22 -15.26 -3.54
N GLY A 150 -25.36 -15.97 -3.61
CA GLY A 150 -26.21 -16.06 -4.79
C GLY A 150 -26.85 -17.44 -4.92
N PRO A 151 -27.86 -17.63 -5.80
CA PRO A 151 -28.54 -18.91 -5.96
C PRO A 151 -27.55 -20.06 -6.20
N GLY A 152 -27.57 -21.07 -5.33
CA GLY A 152 -26.65 -22.22 -5.40
C GLY A 152 -25.26 -22.02 -4.79
N LYS A 153 -24.94 -20.85 -4.22
CA LYS A 153 -23.71 -20.62 -3.46
C LYS A 153 -23.98 -20.72 -1.96
N ARG A 154 -23.29 -21.62 -1.26
CA ARG A 154 -23.27 -21.64 0.21
C ARG A 154 -22.23 -20.65 0.71
N VAL A 155 -22.67 -19.68 1.49
CA VAL A 155 -21.79 -18.76 2.23
C VAL A 155 -21.79 -19.24 3.67
N GLN A 156 -20.59 -19.41 4.25
CA GLN A 156 -20.45 -19.66 5.67
C GLN A 156 -20.38 -18.30 6.36
N ILE A 157 -21.40 -18.00 7.15
CA ILE A 157 -21.42 -16.83 8.03
C ILE A 157 -20.96 -17.35 9.39
N ASP A 158 -19.83 -16.84 9.88
CA ASP A 158 -19.36 -17.15 11.23
C ASP A 158 -19.96 -16.13 12.21
N GLU A 159 -20.79 -16.62 13.14
CA GLU A 159 -21.49 -15.79 14.12
C GLU A 159 -20.64 -15.65 15.39
N SER A 160 -20.04 -14.49 15.60
CA SER A 160 -19.35 -14.17 16.85
C SER A 160 -20.30 -13.48 17.84
N LYS A 161 -20.64 -14.16 18.94
CA LYS A 161 -21.52 -13.64 20.00
C LYS A 161 -20.72 -12.77 20.99
N ILE A 162 -20.91 -11.45 20.94
CA ILE A 162 -20.21 -10.50 21.82
C ILE A 162 -21.05 -10.24 23.10
N GLY A 163 -20.48 -10.54 24.26
CA GLY A 163 -21.07 -10.25 25.58
C GLY A 163 -20.04 -9.64 26.54
N LYS A 164 -20.47 -8.75 27.45
CA LYS A 164 -19.57 -8.15 28.48
C LYS A 164 -19.45 -9.09 29.69
N ARG A 165 -18.22 -9.30 30.17
CA ARG A 165 -17.94 -10.02 31.44
C ARG A 165 -18.44 -9.21 32.64
N LYS A 166 -19.04 -9.88 33.63
CA LYS A 166 -19.17 -9.37 35.02
C LYS A 166 -18.49 -10.36 35.98
N TYR A 167 -17.49 -9.89 36.74
CA TYR A 167 -16.83 -10.61 37.87
C TYR A 167 -15.98 -11.88 37.57
N TYR A 168 -15.24 -11.94 36.45
CA TYR A 168 -14.04 -12.79 36.26
C TYR A 168 -14.11 -14.31 36.57
N ARG A 169 -15.24 -15.03 36.37
CA ARG A 169 -15.27 -16.52 36.36
C ARG A 169 -16.28 -17.11 35.35
N GLY A 170 -15.94 -18.25 34.73
CA GLY A 170 -16.83 -19.06 33.86
C GLY A 170 -17.09 -18.52 32.44
N HIS A 171 -17.72 -19.34 31.57
CA HIS A 171 -18.08 -19.01 30.18
C HIS A 171 -19.37 -18.17 30.14
N HIS A 172 -19.28 -16.91 29.74
CA HIS A 172 -20.38 -15.95 29.80
C HIS A 172 -20.80 -15.49 28.39
N VAL A 173 -22.02 -15.83 27.95
CA VAL A 173 -22.65 -15.21 26.78
C VAL A 173 -24.18 -15.16 26.87
N GLU A 174 -24.73 -14.10 27.46
CA GLU A 174 -25.95 -13.48 26.93
C GLU A 174 -25.53 -12.19 26.23
N GLY A 175 -25.60 -12.23 24.90
CA GLY A 175 -25.12 -11.18 24.02
C GLY A 175 -26.18 -10.97 22.95
N GLN A 176 -26.30 -9.73 22.51
CA GLN A 176 -27.14 -9.36 21.37
C GLN A 176 -26.49 -9.91 20.11
N TRP A 177 -27.28 -10.57 19.26
CA TRP A 177 -26.82 -11.02 17.96
C TRP A 177 -26.46 -9.79 17.11
N GLY A 178 -25.16 -9.57 16.93
CA GLY A 178 -24.65 -8.62 15.96
C GLY A 178 -24.70 -9.29 14.60
N PHE A 179 -25.80 -9.13 13.88
CA PHE A 179 -25.80 -9.33 12.44
C PHE A 179 -25.14 -8.10 11.83
N TRP A 180 -24.01 -8.27 11.15
CA TRP A 180 -23.54 -7.28 10.20
C TRP A 180 -24.55 -7.30 9.05
N ARG A 181 -25.51 -6.36 9.08
CA ARG A 181 -26.36 -6.10 7.93
C ARG A 181 -25.53 -5.34 6.91
N ASP A 182 -25.63 -5.79 5.67
CA ASP A 182 -25.20 -5.09 4.46
C ASP A 182 -25.83 -3.68 4.37
#